data_AF-A0AAE1NHS2-F1
#
_entry.id   AF-A0AAE1NHS2-F1
#
_cell.length_a   1.000
_cell.length_b   1.000
_cell.length_c   1.000
_cell.angle_alpha   90.00
_cell.angle_beta   90.00
_cell.angle_gamma   90.00
#
_symmetry.space_group_name_H-M   'P 1'
#
loop_
_entity.id
_entity.type
_entity.pdbx_description
1 polymer ?
#
loop_
_entity_poly.entity_id
_entity_poly.type
_entity_poly.pdbx_seq_one_letter_code
_entity_poly.pdbx_strand_id
1 'polypeptide(L)'
;MTSELTGFSAFELLYGRSIRGPLSVLKDLWEDQDIKEEERTNYQLFKLLTSLYLPLRLFELLTSLYLPLRLFELLTSLYLPLRLFELLTSLHLPL
;
A
#
# COMPACT_ATOMS: atom_id res chain seq x y z
N MET A 1 7.00 20.65 -7.59
CA MET A 1 6.85 19.83 -8.81
C MET A 1 5.67 20.40 -9.59
N THR A 2 5.98 21.23 -10.58
CA THR A 2 5.01 21.82 -11.51
C THR A 2 4.96 20.97 -12.78
N SER A 3 3.82 20.93 -13.47
CA SER A 3 3.70 20.21 -14.74
C SER A 3 4.35 21.02 -15.86
N GLU A 4 5.19 20.40 -16.69
CA GLU A 4 5.91 21.09 -17.78
C GLU A 4 4.97 21.62 -18.89
N LEU A 5 3.75 21.08 -18.98
CA LEU A 5 2.77 21.47 -20.01
C LEU A 5 1.97 22.72 -19.66
N THR A 6 1.78 23.01 -18.37
CA THR A 6 0.93 24.12 -17.90
C THR A 6 1.65 25.07 -16.96
N GLY A 7 2.83 24.69 -16.45
CA GLY A 7 3.54 25.42 -15.41
C GLY A 7 2.89 25.34 -14.02
N PHE A 8 1.69 24.78 -13.91
CA PHE A 8 0.96 24.66 -12.65
C PHE A 8 1.17 23.30 -12.01
N SER A 9 1.17 23.26 -10.68
CA SER A 9 1.06 22.01 -9.93
C SER A 9 -0.37 21.46 -10.00
N ALA A 10 -0.53 20.15 -9.82
CA ALA A 10 -1.85 19.52 -9.83
C ALA A 10 -2.83 20.15 -8.81
N PHE A 11 -2.32 20.65 -7.68
CA PHE A 11 -3.13 21.32 -6.67
C PHE A 11 -3.56 22.73 -7.11
N GLU A 12 -2.72 23.46 -7.83
CA GLU A 12 -3.10 24.77 -8.39
C GLU A 12 -4.22 24.63 -9.42
N LEU A 13 -4.19 23.57 -10.23
CA LEU A 13 -5.26 23.27 -11.18
C LEU A 13 -6.57 22.92 -10.48
N LEU A 14 -6.53 22.16 -9.37
CA LEU A 14 -7.72 21.73 -8.65
C LEU A 14 -8.37 22.84 -7.83
N TYR A 15 -7.57 23.75 -7.27
CA TYR A 15 -8.07 24.76 -6.33
C TYR A 15 -8.03 26.19 -6.87
N GLY A 16 -7.48 26.40 -8.07
CA GLY A 16 -7.41 27.71 -8.73
C GLY A 16 -6.53 28.73 -8.00
N ARG A 17 -5.71 28.29 -7.03
CA ARG A 17 -4.80 29.13 -6.24
C ARG A 17 -3.54 28.33 -5.91
N SER A 18 -2.43 29.03 -5.66
CA SER A 18 -1.23 28.38 -5.15
C SER A 18 -1.49 27.87 -3.73
N ILE A 19 -1.31 26.57 -3.54
CA ILE A 19 -1.45 25.90 -2.26
C ILE A 19 -0.10 25.30 -1.91
N ARG A 20 0.35 25.51 -0.66
CA ARG A 20 1.49 24.79 -0.09
C ARG A 20 1.25 23.29 -0.28
N GLY A 21 2.05 22.67 -1.15
CA GLY A 21 1.92 21.26 -1.46
C GLY A 21 2.13 20.40 -0.20
N PRO A 22 1.52 19.21 -0.10
CA PRO A 22 1.69 18.32 1.05
C PRO A 22 3.16 18.02 1.38
N LEU A 23 4.00 17.93 0.35
CA LEU A 23 5.45 17.73 0.49
C LEU A 23 6.18 18.95 1.06
N SER A 24 5.72 20.17 0.77
CA SER A 24 6.31 21.39 1.37
C SER A 24 6.00 21.46 2.86
N VAL A 25 4.79 21.06 3.27
CA VAL A 25 4.41 20.97 4.67
C VAL A 25 5.24 19.91 5.39
N LEU A 26 5.40 18.72 4.78
CA LEU A 26 6.24 17.66 5.34
C LEU A 26 7.72 18.06 5.44
N LYS A 27 8.23 18.79 4.45
CA LYS A 27 9.61 19.30 4.45
C LYS A 27 9.82 20.34 5.56
N ASP A 28 8.92 21.30 5.68
CA ASP A 28 8.97 22.31 6.74
C ASP A 28 8.92 21.66 8.13
N LEU A 29 8.02 20.68 8.33
CA LEU A 29 7.92 19.90 9.57
C LEU A 29 9.15 19.02 9.87
N TRP A 30 9.96 18.71 8.86
CA TRP A 30 11.16 17.88 8.99
C TRP A 30 12.42 18.72 9.20
N GLU A 31 12.47 19.93 8.64
CA GLU A 31 13.59 20.86 8.75
C GLU A 31 13.50 21.78 9.98
N ASP A 32 12.35 21.85 10.65
CA ASP A 32 12.18 22.71 11.83
C ASP A 32 12.99 22.20 13.03
N GLN A 33 14.02 22.96 13.42
CA GLN A 33 14.86 22.68 14.59
C GLN A 33 14.38 23.40 15.85
N ASP A 34 13.32 24.22 15.78
CA ASP A 34 12.80 25.02 16.90
C ASP A 34 11.54 24.41 17.53
N ILE A 35 11.52 23.07 17.63
CA ILE A 35 10.47 22.35 18.35
C ILE A 35 10.71 22.55 19.86
N LYS A 36 9.84 23.34 20.51
CA LYS A 36 9.80 23.52 21.98
C LYS A 36 9.87 22.14 22.65
N GLU A 37 10.66 22.01 23.73
CA GLU A 37 10.98 20.72 24.36
C GLU A 37 9.76 19.81 24.65
N GLU A 38 8.60 20.40 24.90
CA GLU A 38 7.33 19.73 25.17
C GLU A 38 6.69 19.07 23.92
N GLU A 39 6.92 19.62 22.73
CA GLU A 39 6.50 19.02 21.45
C GLU A 39 7.50 17.98 20.95
N ARG A 40 8.75 18.01 21.46
CA ARG A 40 9.82 17.09 21.07
C ARG A 40 9.52 15.64 21.49
N THR A 41 8.98 15.44 22.69
CA THR A 41 8.54 14.12 23.18
C THR A 41 7.33 13.60 22.40
N ASN A 42 6.35 14.45 22.11
CA ASN A 42 5.21 14.08 21.27
C ASN A 42 5.63 13.75 19.84
N TYR A 43 6.54 14.52 19.26
CA TYR A 43 7.09 14.25 17.92
C TYR A 43 7.92 12.96 17.89
N GLN A 44 8.73 12.70 18.91
CA GLN A 44 9.47 11.45 19.03
C GLN A 44 8.55 10.24 19.19
N LEU A 45 7.49 10.35 19.99
CA LEU A 45 6.47 9.32 20.12
C LEU A 45 5.72 9.11 18.81
N PHE A 46 5.31 10.18 18.12
CA PHE A 46 4.66 10.09 16.82
C PHE A 46 5.57 9.44 15.78
N LYS A 47 6.86 9.79 15.76
CA LYS A 47 7.86 9.19 14.87
C LYS A 47 8.07 7.71 15.15
N LEU A 48 8.15 7.31 16.42
CA LEU A 48 8.25 5.90 16.81
C LEU A 48 6.98 5.14 16.40
N LEU A 49 5.80 5.69 16.70
CA LEU A 49 4.52 5.09 16.33
C LEU A 49 4.36 4.96 14.82
N THR A 50 4.66 5.99 14.03
CA THR A 50 4.60 5.90 12.56
C THR A 50 5.65 4.95 11.99
N SER A 51 6.87 4.94 12.55
CA SER A 51 7.93 4.02 12.13
C SER A 51 7.63 2.56 12.41
N LEU A 52 6.80 2.26 13.42
CA LEU A 52 6.45 0.88 13.78
C LEU A 52 5.09 0.47 13.18
N TYR A 53 4.10 1.37 13.23
CA TYR A 53 2.74 1.11 12.77
C TYR A 53 2.65 0.93 11.26
N LEU A 54 3.36 1.76 10.48
CA LEU A 54 3.26 1.72 9.03
C LEU A 54 3.87 0.43 8.44
N PRO A 55 5.08 -0.02 8.85
CA PRO A 55 5.60 -1.31 8.44
C PRO A 55 4.78 -2.49 8.96
N LEU A 56 4.28 -2.44 10.20
CA LEU A 56 3.49 -3.52 10.77
C LEU A 56 2.14 -3.67 10.04
N ARG A 57 1.45 -2.56 9.76
CA ARG A 57 0.21 -2.57 8.99
C ARG A 57 0.44 -3.07 7.56
N LEU A 58 1.57 -2.70 6.95
CA LEU A 58 1.93 -3.18 5.63
C LEU A 58 2.23 -4.69 5.66
N PHE A 59 2.93 -5.18 6.69
CA PHE A 59 3.16 -6.61 6.91
C PHE A 59 1.86 -7.38 7.13
N GLU A 60 0.92 -6.85 7.91
CA GLU A 60 -0.41 -7.42 8.10
C GLU A 60 -1.18 -7.48 6.78
N LEU A 61 -1.17 -6.40 5.98
CA LEU A 61 -1.82 -6.36 4.67
C LEU A 61 -1.17 -7.36 3.70
N LEU A 62 0.16 -7.42 3.65
CA LEU A 62 0.88 -8.39 2.83
C LEU A 62 0.57 -9.82 3.25
N THR A 63 0.53 -10.12 4.55
CA THR A 63 0.19 -11.45 5.05
C THR A 63 -1.27 -11.79 4.73
N SER A 64 -2.18 -10.83 4.92
CA SER A 64 -3.61 -10.99 4.63
C SER A 64 -3.89 -11.18 3.14
N LEU A 65 -3.02 -10.68 2.27
CA LEU A 65 -3.16 -10.82 0.81
C LEU A 65 -2.43 -12.06 0.30
N TYR A 66 -1.22 -12.31 0.78
CA TYR A 66 -0.36 -13.41 0.33
C TYR A 66 -0.92 -14.78 0.72
N LEU A 67 -1.43 -14.92 1.94
CA LEU A 67 -1.93 -16.20 2.44
C LEU A 67 -3.16 -16.71 1.65
N PRO A 68 -4.23 -15.91 1.43
CA PRO A 68 -5.35 -16.35 0.59
C PRO A 68 -4.98 -16.49 -0.88
N LEU A 69 -4.06 -15.67 -1.42
CA LEU A 69 -3.62 -15.82 -2.81
C LEU A 69 -2.86 -17.14 -3.00
N ARG A 70 -1.95 -17.47 -2.08
CA ARG A 70 -1.23 -18.75 -2.08
C ARG A 70 -2.18 -19.94 -1.90
N LEU A 71 -3.20 -19.80 -1.05
CA LEU A 71 -4.22 -20.84 -0.88
C LEU A 71 -5.08 -21.00 -2.15
N PHE A 72 -5.42 -19.91 -2.83
CA PHE A 72 -6.11 -19.93 -4.11
C PHE A 72 -5.28 -20.60 -5.21
N GLU A 73 -3.98 -20.33 -5.27
CA GLU A 73 -3.04 -21.01 -6.19
C GLU A 73 -2.96 -22.52 -5.90
N LEU A 74 -2.90 -22.91 -4.62
CA LEU A 74 -2.90 -24.33 -4.23
C LEU A 74 -4.23 -25.01 -4.55
N LEU A 75 -5.36 -24.36 -4.28
CA LEU A 75 -6.68 -24.87 -4.64
C LEU A 75 -6.83 -25.02 -6.15
N THR A 76 -6.37 -24.05 -6.93
CA THR A 76 -6.45 -24.09 -8.40
C THR A 76 -5.54 -25.18 -8.96
N SER A 77 -4.33 -25.31 -8.43
CA SER A 77 -3.37 -26.35 -8.85
C SER A 77 -3.81 -27.76 -8.47
N LEU A 78 -4.64 -27.93 -7.43
CA LEU A 78 -5.19 -29.23 -7.06
C LEU A 78 -6.52 -29.54 -7.78
N TYR A 79 -7.41 -28.55 -7.90
CA TYR A 79 -8.74 -28.71 -8.49
C TYR A 79 -8.68 -28.98 -10.00
N LEU A 80 -7.79 -28.28 -10.73
CA LEU A 80 -7.75 -28.38 -12.19
C LEU A 80 -7.26 -29.77 -12.66
N PRO A 81 -6.21 -30.38 -12.08
CA PRO A 81 -5.83 -31.76 -12.38
C PRO A 81 -6.87 -32.78 -11.90
N LEU A 82 -7.50 -32.60 -10.73
CA LEU A 82 -8.55 -33.51 -10.25
C LEU A 82 -9.74 -33.51 -11.21
N ARG A 83 -10.20 -32.33 -11.64
CA ARG A 83 -11.32 -32.20 -12.57
C ARG A 83 -11.01 -32.78 -13.94
N LEU A 84 -9.77 -32.62 -14.41
CA LEU A 84 -9.31 -33.28 -15.64
C LEU A 84 -9.24 -34.80 -15.47
N PHE A 85 -8.80 -35.30 -14.32
CA PHE A 85 -8.79 -36.73 -14.02
C PHE A 85 -10.21 -37.32 -13.94
N GLU A 86 -11.15 -36.63 -13.29
CA GLU A 86 -12.57 -36.98 -13.26
C GLU A 86 -13.19 -36.98 -14.66
N LEU A 87 -12.87 -35.97 -15.49
CA LEU A 87 -13.32 -35.95 -16.88
C LEU A 87 -12.71 -37.10 -17.69
N LEU A 88 -11.41 -37.37 -17.53
CA LEU A 88 -10.71 -38.45 -18.22
C LEU A 88 -11.29 -39.81 -17.84
N THR A 89 -11.57 -40.04 -16.56
CA THR A 89 -12.20 -41.26 -16.04
C THR A 89 -13.67 -41.38 -16.45
N SER A 90 -14.40 -40.27 -16.55
CA SER A 90 -15.77 -40.26 -17.10
C SER A 90 -15.83 -40.56 -18.60
N LEU A 91 -14.76 -40.22 -19.34
CA LEU A 91 -14.65 -40.43 -20.79
C LEU A 91 -14.05 -41.80 -21.13
N HIS A 92 -13.21 -42.37 -20.26
CA HIS A 92 -12.63 -43.71 -20.41
C HIS A 92 -13.57 -44.85 -20.00
N LEU A 93 -14.84 -44.58 -19.73
CA LEU A 93 -15.83 -45.64 -19.47
C LEU A 93 -16.81 -45.83 -20.63
N PRO A 94 -16.42 -46.51 -21.72
CA PRO A 94 -17.29 -47.45 -22.41
C PRO A 94 -16.94 -48.87 -21.96
N LEU A 95 -17.95 -49.57 -21.43
CA LEU A 95 -17.99 -50.94 -20.86
C LEU A 95 -17.53 -51.09 -19.40
#